data_AF-A0A3B8ZS23-F1
#
_entry.id   AF-A0A3B8ZS23-F1
#
_cell.length_a   1.000
_cell.length_b   1.000
_cell.length_c   1.000
_cell.angle_alpha   90.00
_cell.angle_beta   90.00
_cell.angle_gamma   90.00
#
_symmetry.space_group_name_H-M   'P 1'
#
loop_
_entity.id
_entity.type
_entity.pdbx_description
1 polymer ?
#
loop_
_entity_poly.entity_id
_entity_poly.type
_entity_poly.pdbx_seq_one_letter_code
_entity_poly.pdbx_strand_id
1 'polypeptide(L)'
;NADGSPCEPTVAQLNSIRGDSVKLKEIRSRLSDISWWMRLMCQTIAQRINREDEATGHVWEARYRAVRLLDEAALLACAAYVDLNPIRAAMAQTLEQSDYTSVQRRIQALKQQVE
;
A
#
# COMPACT_ATOMS: atom_id res chain seq x y z
N ASN A 1 -1.11 19.81 2.24
CA ASN A 1 -0.79 21.24 2.10
C ASN A 1 -0.35 21.47 0.65
N ALA A 2 0.14 22.65 0.27
CA ALA A 2 0.55 22.94 -1.11
C ALA A 2 1.69 22.01 -1.63
N ASP A 3 2.36 21.33 -0.70
CA ASP A 3 3.42 20.33 -0.84
C ASP A 3 2.91 18.87 -1.05
N GLY A 4 1.58 18.65 -1.05
CA GLY A 4 0.99 17.32 -1.14
C GLY A 4 0.96 16.53 0.18
N SER A 5 1.44 17.08 1.30
CA SER A 5 1.32 16.42 2.61
C SER A 5 -0.14 16.39 3.08
N PRO A 6 -0.56 15.44 3.94
CA PRO A 6 -1.88 15.47 4.55
C PRO A 6 -2.07 16.78 5.33
N CYS A 7 -3.23 17.45 5.17
CA CYS A 7 -3.55 18.57 6.05
C CYS A 7 -3.96 18.04 7.44
N GLU A 8 -3.55 18.75 8.49
CA GLU A 8 -3.99 18.43 9.84
C GLU A 8 -5.52 18.66 9.95
N PRO A 9 -6.27 17.72 10.56
CA PRO A 9 -7.70 17.86 10.71
C PRO A 9 -8.03 18.99 11.69
N THR A 10 -9.05 19.77 11.36
CA THR A 10 -9.57 20.81 12.26
C THR A 10 -10.27 20.19 13.47
N VAL A 11 -10.31 20.92 14.59
CA VAL A 11 -11.03 20.50 15.82
C VAL A 11 -12.51 20.22 15.52
N ALA A 12 -13.13 20.99 14.63
CA ALA A 12 -14.52 20.75 14.20
C ALA A 12 -14.69 19.39 13.49
N GLN A 13 -13.77 19.03 12.59
CA GLN A 13 -13.79 17.72 11.93
C GLN A 13 -13.58 16.58 12.93
N LEU A 14 -12.65 16.74 13.87
CA LEU A 14 -12.44 15.75 14.94
C LEU A 14 -13.69 15.59 15.81
N ASN A 15 -14.32 16.69 16.21
CA ASN A 15 -15.54 16.66 17.02
C ASN A 15 -16.73 16.05 16.28
N SER A 16 -16.81 16.20 14.95
CA SER A 16 -17.82 15.53 14.11
C SER A 16 -17.71 14.00 14.11
N ILE A 17 -16.59 13.46 14.59
CA ILE A 17 -16.36 12.02 14.75
C ILE A 17 -16.47 11.66 16.24
N ARG A 18 -15.77 12.39 17.11
CA ARG A 18 -15.71 12.12 18.55
C ARG A 18 -17.06 12.28 19.26
N GLY A 19 -17.89 13.22 18.80
CA GLY A 19 -19.22 13.49 19.37
C GLY A 19 -20.29 12.50 18.92
N ASP A 20 -20.02 11.68 17.90
CA ASP A 20 -20.93 10.67 17.38
C ASP A 20 -20.37 9.27 17.68
N SER A 21 -20.94 8.64 18.71
CA SER A 21 -20.50 7.31 19.17
C SER A 21 -20.67 6.21 18.11
N VAL A 22 -21.67 6.34 17.24
CA VAL A 22 -21.96 5.36 16.17
C VAL A 22 -20.89 5.48 15.09
N LYS A 23 -20.68 6.71 14.60
CA LYS A 23 -19.66 7.00 13.58
C LYS A 23 -18.25 6.68 14.07
N LEU A 24 -17.92 7.00 15.32
CA LEU A 24 -16.62 6.68 15.91
C LEU A 24 -16.37 5.17 15.94
N LYS A 25 -17.37 4.38 16.37
CA LYS A 25 -17.27 2.92 16.43
C LYS A 25 -17.08 2.32 15.04
N GLU A 26 -17.84 2.81 14.06
CA GLU A 26 -17.72 2.37 12.67
C GLU A 26 -16.33 2.68 12.08
N ILE A 27 -15.82 3.90 12.25
CA ILE A 27 -14.50 4.28 11.76
C ILE A 27 -13.41 3.41 12.38
N ARG A 28 -13.47 3.18 13.70
CA ARG A 28 -12.50 2.29 14.38
C ARG A 28 -12.55 0.87 13.81
N SER A 29 -13.75 0.32 13.61
CA SER A 29 -13.92 -1.02 13.03
C SER A 29 -13.32 -1.10 11.63
N ARG A 30 -13.55 -0.08 10.79
CA ARG A 30 -13.02 -0.03 9.41
C ARG A 30 -11.50 0.13 9.38
N LEU A 31 -10.91 0.89 10.31
CA LEU A 31 -9.46 1.06 10.42
C LEU A 31 -8.74 -0.22 10.87
N SER A 32 -9.43 -1.12 11.58
CA SER A 32 -8.88 -2.42 11.98
C SER A 32 -9.20 -3.57 11.02
N ASP A 33 -9.93 -3.31 9.93
CA ASP A 33 -10.36 -4.33 8.97
C ASP A 33 -9.54 -4.22 7.67
N ILE A 34 -8.59 -5.15 7.49
CA ILE A 34 -7.74 -5.24 6.31
C ILE A 34 -8.58 -5.43 5.04
N SER A 35 -9.69 -6.17 5.12
CA SER A 35 -10.58 -6.41 3.98
C SER A 35 -11.25 -5.12 3.52
N TRP A 36 -11.69 -4.31 4.48
CA TRP A 36 -12.25 -3.00 4.20
C TRP A 36 -11.23 -2.07 3.56
N TRP A 37 -10.02 -2.04 4.13
CA TRP A 37 -8.91 -1.24 3.59
C TRP A 37 -8.54 -1.65 2.16
N MET A 38 -8.33 -2.95 1.92
CA MET A 38 -8.01 -3.49 0.59
C MET A 38 -9.10 -3.14 -0.42
N ARG A 39 -10.37 -3.22 -0.03
CA ARG A 39 -11.49 -2.84 -0.92
C ARG A 39 -11.40 -1.37 -1.33
N LEU A 40 -11.20 -0.45 -0.39
CA LEU A 40 -11.08 0.98 -0.69
C LEU A 40 -9.87 1.28 -1.58
N MET A 41 -8.72 0.69 -1.25
CA MET A 41 -7.48 0.88 -1.99
C MET A 41 -7.61 0.38 -3.43
N CYS A 42 -8.05 -0.87 -3.64
CA CYS A 42 -8.24 -1.44 -4.97
C CYS A 42 -9.28 -0.65 -5.79
N GLN A 43 -10.37 -0.19 -5.16
CA GLN A 43 -11.37 0.64 -5.84
C GLN A 43 -10.77 1.97 -6.30
N THR A 44 -10.02 2.66 -5.43
CA THR A 44 -9.45 3.98 -5.71
C THR A 44 -8.45 3.90 -6.87
N ILE A 45 -7.59 2.88 -6.86
CA ILE A 45 -6.62 2.63 -7.92
C ILE A 45 -7.33 2.26 -9.22
N ALA A 46 -8.33 1.37 -9.18
CA ALA A 46 -9.07 0.97 -10.38
C ALA A 46 -9.81 2.15 -11.03
N GLN A 47 -10.44 3.02 -10.23
CA GLN A 47 -11.09 4.24 -10.73
C GLN A 47 -10.09 5.21 -11.36
N ARG A 48 -8.87 5.28 -10.83
CA ARG A 48 -7.81 6.11 -11.40
C ARG A 48 -7.32 5.55 -12.74
N ILE A 49 -7.00 4.26 -12.80
CA ILE A 49 -6.56 3.57 -14.01
C ILE A 49 -7.61 3.71 -15.11
N ASN A 50 -8.86 3.36 -14.83
CA ASN A 50 -9.95 3.48 -15.81
C ASN A 50 -10.14 4.92 -16.33
N ARG A 51 -9.93 5.94 -15.47
CA ARG A 51 -10.00 7.34 -15.89
C ARG A 51 -8.81 7.75 -16.75
N GLU A 52 -7.61 7.28 -16.44
CA GLU A 52 -6.38 7.55 -17.21
C GLU A 52 -6.43 6.86 -18.59
N ASP A 53 -7.06 5.68 -18.67
CA ASP A 53 -7.18 4.89 -19.90
C ASP A 53 -8.49 5.13 -20.69
N GLU A 54 -9.32 6.09 -20.26
CA GLU A 54 -10.66 6.35 -20.81
C GLU A 54 -11.54 5.08 -20.93
N ALA A 55 -11.31 4.11 -20.04
CA ALA A 55 -11.92 2.78 -20.05
C ALA A 55 -12.98 2.63 -18.95
N THR A 56 -13.77 1.55 -19.05
CA THR A 56 -14.69 1.13 -17.99
C THR A 56 -14.55 -0.37 -17.74
N GLY A 57 -14.87 -0.81 -16.52
CA GLY A 57 -14.88 -2.23 -16.17
C GLY A 57 -13.91 -2.60 -15.05
N HIS A 58 -13.63 -3.90 -14.95
CA HIS A 58 -12.82 -4.49 -13.88
C HIS A 58 -11.33 -4.43 -14.20
N VAL A 59 -10.57 -3.78 -13.32
CA VAL A 59 -9.09 -3.74 -13.39
C VAL A 59 -8.47 -4.98 -12.75
N TRP A 60 -9.09 -5.51 -11.70
CA TRP A 60 -8.56 -6.63 -10.93
C TRP A 60 -9.25 -7.93 -11.29
N GLU A 61 -8.48 -8.99 -11.54
CA GLU A 61 -8.99 -10.31 -11.92
C GLU A 61 -9.62 -11.07 -10.73
N ALA A 62 -9.11 -10.86 -9.52
CA ALA A 62 -9.53 -11.59 -8.34
C ALA A 62 -9.57 -10.73 -7.07
N ARG A 63 -10.18 -11.29 -6.02
CA ARG A 63 -10.14 -10.71 -4.67
C ARG A 63 -8.71 -10.78 -4.10
N TYR A 64 -8.39 -9.87 -3.19
CA TYR A 64 -7.12 -9.93 -2.47
C TYR A 64 -7.01 -11.24 -1.68
N ARG A 65 -5.77 -11.71 -1.51
CA ARG A 65 -5.43 -12.85 -0.67
C ARG A 65 -4.50 -12.39 0.45
N ALA A 66 -4.78 -12.80 1.67
CA ALA A 66 -3.92 -12.58 2.82
C ALA A 66 -3.44 -13.93 3.36
N VAL A 67 -2.13 -14.10 3.49
CA VAL A 67 -1.49 -15.31 4.04
C VAL A 67 -0.73 -14.89 5.30
N ARG A 68 -0.91 -15.64 6.39
CA ARG A 68 -0.16 -15.42 7.62
C ARG A 68 1.23 -16.04 7.49
N LEU A 69 2.26 -15.23 7.73
CA LEU A 69 3.64 -15.70 7.85
C LEU A 69 3.89 -15.95 9.34
N LEU A 70 4.18 -17.19 9.71
CA LEU A 70 4.21 -17.63 11.11
C LEU A 70 5.63 -17.77 11.67
N ASP A 71 6.65 -17.73 10.81
CA ASP A 71 8.05 -17.89 11.18
C ASP A 71 8.96 -16.95 10.35
N GLU A 72 10.19 -16.78 10.82
CA GLU A 72 11.18 -15.90 10.20
C GLU A 72 11.61 -16.38 8.80
N ALA A 73 11.63 -17.70 8.58
CA ALA A 73 11.99 -18.27 7.28
C ALA A 73 10.93 -17.91 6.22
N ALA A 74 9.64 -18.01 6.57
CA ALA A 74 8.52 -17.62 5.73
C ALA A 74 8.51 -16.10 5.48
N LEU A 75 8.88 -15.30 6.48
CA LEU A 75 9.04 -13.85 6.31
C LEU A 75 10.16 -13.53 5.31
N LEU A 76 11.33 -14.14 5.46
CA LEU A 76 12.48 -13.92 4.58
C LEU A 76 12.18 -14.39 3.15
N ALA A 77 11.56 -15.56 3.00
CA ALA A 77 11.13 -16.09 1.71
C ALA A 77 10.12 -15.15 1.02
N CYS A 78 9.15 -14.61 1.76
CA CYS A 78 8.18 -13.65 1.24
C CYS A 78 8.86 -12.35 0.80
N ALA A 79 9.78 -11.80 1.61
CA ALA A 79 10.53 -10.60 1.26
C ALA A 79 11.35 -10.83 -0.03
N ALA A 80 12.11 -11.92 -0.10
CA ALA A 80 12.88 -12.28 -1.29
C ALA A 80 11.98 -12.45 -2.53
N TYR A 81 10.81 -13.09 -2.38
CA TYR A 81 9.86 -13.23 -3.48
C TYR A 81 9.36 -11.87 -4.00
N VAL A 82 8.99 -10.95 -3.10
CA VAL A 82 8.53 -9.60 -3.48
C VAL A 82 9.64 -8.81 -4.16
N ASP A 83 10.84 -8.84 -3.59
CA ASP A 83 12.01 -8.11 -4.07
C ASP A 83 12.48 -8.61 -5.45
N LEU A 84 12.32 -9.90 -5.74
CA LEU A 84 12.70 -10.52 -7.02
C LEU A 84 11.60 -10.43 -8.10
N ASN A 85 10.38 -9.96 -7.77
CA ASN A 85 9.28 -9.91 -8.73
C ASN A 85 9.55 -9.02 -9.95
N PRO A 86 10.15 -7.81 -9.83
CA PRO A 86 10.49 -7.00 -11.00
C PRO A 86 11.48 -7.69 -11.94
N ILE A 87 12.44 -8.43 -11.39
CA ILE A 87 13.38 -9.23 -12.18
C ILE A 87 12.65 -10.37 -12.89
N ARG A 88 11.77 -11.08 -12.17
CA ARG A 88 10.95 -12.16 -12.73
C ARG A 88 10.01 -11.67 -13.84
N ALA A 89 9.51 -10.44 -13.72
CA ALA A 89 8.69 -9.78 -14.74
C ALA A 89 9.51 -9.16 -15.88
N ALA A 90 10.84 -9.34 -15.89
CA ALA A 90 11.77 -8.72 -16.84
C ALA A 90 11.72 -7.18 -16.87
N MET A 91 11.25 -6.55 -15.79
CA MET A 91 11.21 -5.10 -15.62
C MET A 91 12.53 -4.53 -15.07
N ALA A 92 13.38 -5.37 -14.48
CA ALA A 92 14.70 -5.00 -13.98
C ALA A 92 15.70 -6.15 -14.18
N GLN A 93 16.99 -5.84 -14.35
CA GLN A 93 18.04 -6.87 -14.43
C GLN A 93 18.70 -7.15 -13.07
N THR A 94 18.71 -6.16 -12.19
CA THR A 94 19.30 -6.27 -10.85
C THR A 94 18.39 -5.66 -9.78
N LEU A 95 18.67 -5.95 -8.51
CA LEU A 95 17.90 -5.43 -7.37
C LEU A 95 18.06 -3.91 -7.22
N GLU A 96 19.21 -3.37 -7.60
CA GLU A 96 19.49 -1.93 -7.62
C GLU A 96 18.66 -1.18 -8.66
N GLN A 97 18.29 -1.86 -9.75
CA GLN A 97 17.47 -1.31 -10.83
C GLN A 97 15.97 -1.58 -10.65
N SER A 98 15.58 -2.25 -9.56
CA SER A 98 14.19 -2.58 -9.28
C SER A 98 13.49 -1.39 -8.61
N ASP A 99 13.08 -0.42 -9.42
CA ASP A 99 12.44 0.81 -8.94
C ASP A 99 11.19 0.55 -8.09
N TYR A 100 10.96 1.43 -7.12
CA TYR A 100 9.81 1.39 -6.20
C TYR A 100 9.75 0.16 -5.28
N THR A 101 10.87 -0.58 -5.13
CA THR A 101 10.95 -1.75 -4.23
C THR A 101 11.61 -1.44 -2.89
N SER A 102 11.34 -2.28 -1.89
CA SER A 102 11.95 -2.18 -0.56
C SER A 102 13.46 -2.50 -0.58
N VAL A 103 13.87 -3.48 -1.40
CA VAL A 103 15.27 -3.87 -1.54
C VAL A 103 16.13 -2.77 -2.14
N GLN A 104 15.65 -2.07 -3.17
CA GLN A 104 16.39 -0.96 -3.76
C GLN A 104 16.67 0.13 -2.71
N ARG A 105 15.65 0.52 -1.93
CA ARG A 105 15.81 1.49 -0.84
C ARG A 105 16.81 1.03 0.23
N ARG A 106 16.79 -0.26 0.61
CA ARG A 106 17.76 -0.81 1.57
C ARG A 106 19.18 -0.80 1.02
N ILE A 107 19.39 -1.15 -0.25
CA ILE A 107 20.70 -1.11 -0.89
C ILE A 107 21.22 0.33 -0.97
N GLN A 108 20.38 1.30 -1.34
CA GLN A 108 20.76 2.72 -1.36
C GLN A 108 21.18 3.21 0.02
N ALA A 109 20.42 2.87 1.07
CA ALA A 109 20.76 3.24 2.44
C ALA A 109 22.09 2.62 2.90
N LEU A 110 22.38 1.37 2.54
CA LEU A 110 23.66 0.73 2.85
C LEU A 110 24.84 1.39 2.13
N LYS A 111 24.67 1.77 0.86
CA LYS A 111 25.71 2.50 0.12
C LYS A 111 26.05 3.84 0.78
N GLN A 112 25.03 4.57 1.24
CA GLN A 112 25.19 5.85 1.94
C GLN A 112 25.82 5.73 3.34
N GLN A 113 25.82 4.54 3.95
CA GLN A 113 26.46 4.31 5.25
C GLN A 113 27.95 3.93 5.13
N VAL A 114 28.36 3.51 3.94
CA VAL A 114 29.74 3.07 3.63
C VAL A 114 30.57 4.24 3.07
N GLU A 115 29.91 5.28 2.55
CA GLU A 115 30.49 6.57 2.14
C GLU A 115 30.59 7.55 3.33
#